data_AF-A0A8C6LHY6-F1
#
_entry.id   AF-A0A8C6LHY6-F1
#
_cell.length_a   1.000
_cell.length_b   1.000
_cell.length_c   1.000
_cell.angle_alpha   90.00
_cell.angle_beta   90.00
_cell.angle_gamma   90.00
#
_symmetry.space_group_name_H-M   'P 1'
#
loop_
_entity.id
_entity.type
_entity.pdbx_description
1 polymer ?
#
loop_
_entity_poly.entity_id
_entity_poly.type
_entity_poly.pdbx_seq_one_letter_code
_entity_poly.pdbx_strand_id
1 'polypeptide(L)'
;MITHYCSPSSTPGPISDPVPFRDPYDSELRCFAVFRRVFVQRDEARQIAAVVQRGERQHTFRVGSLLFRAVGRLLPQQMSSFHNQMAIFPVGYHANRFYWSMRHSNRRCKYVCSIEEEEGRPLFKVKVVEKGHEDVVLTGATPKAVWDQILEPVAQMRSSSGTLKLFPVYLKGEDLFGLTSSAVTRIIESLPGVETCERYTFRYGRNPLMEWPLAFNPSGSARSEPKACQSVAGAHQGRHSKSAQYRRMKAEWKSNVYLARSRIQGLGLYATRDIEKCTMVIEYIGTIIRSEVANRKERLYESQVTLTPGSHTHTHTHTCFTHTHTYTYTHLVHTH
;
A
#
# COMPACT_ATOMS: atom_id res chain seq x y z
N MET A 1 -41.96 16.37 5.94
CA MET A 1 -42.71 17.44 5.26
C MET A 1 -42.40 17.40 3.77
N ILE A 2 -43.17 16.66 3.00
CA ILE A 2 -43.56 17.01 1.63
C ILE A 2 -45.00 16.52 1.51
N THR A 3 -45.93 17.47 1.50
CA THR A 3 -47.38 17.31 1.38
C THR A 3 -47.75 17.31 -0.10
N HIS A 4 -48.53 16.33 -0.55
CA HIS A 4 -49.36 16.51 -1.73
C HIS A 4 -50.82 16.36 -1.35
N TYR A 5 -51.54 17.44 -1.60
CA TYR A 5 -52.97 17.64 -1.48
C TYR A 5 -53.72 16.76 -2.50
N CYS A 6 -54.85 16.19 -2.09
CA CYS A 6 -56.01 16.07 -2.98
C CYS A 6 -57.29 16.30 -2.16
N SER A 7 -58.08 17.28 -2.62
CA SER A 7 -59.30 17.80 -2.00
C SER A 7 -60.53 16.91 -2.30
N PRO A 8 -61.70 17.17 -1.67
CA PRO A 8 -62.75 16.19 -1.46
C PRO A 8 -63.97 16.36 -2.38
N SER A 9 -64.88 15.37 -2.28
CA SER A 9 -66.31 15.36 -2.63
C SER A 9 -66.72 14.72 -3.97
N SER A 10 -67.55 13.68 -3.86
CA SER A 10 -68.87 13.62 -4.50
C SER A 10 -69.65 12.40 -3.97
N THR A 11 -70.87 12.65 -3.49
CA THR A 11 -71.88 11.70 -3.00
C THR A 11 -72.36 10.71 -4.07
N PRO A 12 -72.97 9.57 -3.69
CA PRO A 12 -73.23 8.45 -4.59
C PRO A 12 -74.57 8.58 -5.35
N GLY A 13 -74.53 8.34 -6.66
CA GLY A 13 -75.70 8.03 -7.50
C GLY A 13 -75.89 6.51 -7.67
N PRO A 14 -77.05 6.05 -8.19
CA PRO A 14 -77.54 4.69 -7.96
C PRO A 14 -76.78 3.62 -8.74
N ILE A 15 -76.73 2.46 -8.11
CA ILE A 15 -76.04 1.23 -8.49
C ILE A 15 -76.69 0.66 -9.75
N SER A 16 -75.94 0.65 -10.86
CA SER A 16 -76.14 -0.28 -11.96
C SER A 16 -74.99 -1.25 -11.93
N ASP A 17 -75.26 -2.50 -11.54
CA ASP A 17 -74.28 -3.59 -11.47
C ASP A 17 -73.57 -3.78 -12.83
N PRO A 18 -72.25 -3.55 -12.93
CA PRO A 18 -71.49 -4.00 -14.08
C PRO A 18 -71.04 -5.44 -13.82
N VAL A 19 -71.40 -6.30 -14.75
CA VAL A 19 -70.84 -7.64 -15.03
C VAL A 19 -69.40 -7.79 -14.51
N PRO A 20 -69.05 -8.86 -13.77
CA PRO A 20 -67.68 -9.08 -13.33
C PRO A 20 -66.83 -9.48 -14.54
N PHE A 21 -66.32 -8.49 -15.27
CA PHE A 21 -65.11 -8.68 -16.05
C PHE A 21 -63.99 -8.96 -15.05
N ARG A 22 -63.78 -10.25 -14.75
CA ARG A 22 -62.53 -10.70 -14.15
C ARG A 22 -61.45 -10.39 -15.17
N ASP A 23 -60.72 -9.32 -14.91
CA ASP A 23 -59.48 -9.02 -15.61
C ASP A 23 -58.59 -10.28 -15.53
N PRO A 24 -58.23 -10.93 -16.66
CA PRO A 24 -57.38 -12.12 -16.65
C PRO A 24 -56.00 -11.87 -16.02
N TYR A 25 -55.68 -10.61 -15.75
CA TYR A 25 -54.40 -10.12 -15.28
C TYR A 25 -54.44 -9.55 -13.85
N ASP A 26 -55.48 -9.83 -13.06
CA ASP A 26 -55.54 -9.43 -11.63
C ASP A 26 -54.50 -10.16 -10.75
N SER A 27 -53.70 -11.06 -11.37
CA SER A 27 -52.54 -11.73 -10.78
C SER A 27 -51.19 -11.15 -11.23
N GLU A 28 -51.19 -10.08 -12.05
CA GLU A 28 -49.95 -9.46 -12.50
C GLU A 28 -49.46 -8.40 -11.52
N LEU A 29 -48.22 -8.59 -11.04
CA LEU A 29 -47.52 -7.60 -10.24
C LEU A 29 -47.36 -6.32 -11.09
N ARG A 30 -48.16 -5.28 -10.80
CA ARG A 30 -48.08 -3.96 -11.46
C ARG A 30 -46.71 -3.28 -11.33
N CYS A 31 -45.85 -3.78 -10.44
CA CYS A 31 -44.51 -3.29 -10.20
C CYS A 31 -43.60 -4.42 -9.67
N PHE A 32 -42.43 -4.60 -10.27
CA PHE A 32 -41.41 -5.57 -9.82
C PHE A 32 -40.50 -5.03 -8.69
N ALA A 33 -40.79 -3.84 -8.15
CA ALA A 33 -39.99 -3.24 -7.09
C ALA A 33 -40.32 -3.89 -5.73
N VAL A 34 -39.36 -4.67 -5.21
CA VAL A 34 -39.46 -5.32 -3.90
C VAL A 34 -38.50 -4.64 -2.92
N PHE A 35 -39.03 -4.13 -1.80
CA PHE A 35 -38.20 -3.62 -0.70
C PHE A 35 -37.54 -4.79 0.04
N ARG A 36 -36.32 -5.14 -0.36
CA ARG A 36 -35.49 -6.13 0.33
C ARG A 36 -34.43 -5.47 1.19
N ARG A 37 -34.30 -5.89 2.44
CA ARG A 37 -33.14 -5.55 3.28
C ARG A 37 -31.94 -6.33 2.77
N VAL A 38 -31.02 -5.65 2.10
CA VAL A 38 -29.73 -6.23 1.68
C VAL A 38 -28.74 -6.09 2.83
N PHE A 39 -28.34 -7.21 3.42
CA PHE A 39 -27.26 -7.24 4.39
C PHE A 39 -25.92 -7.33 3.65
N VAL A 40 -25.18 -6.24 3.62
CA VAL A 40 -23.80 -6.25 3.08
C VAL A 40 -22.88 -6.72 4.20
N GLN A 41 -22.47 -7.98 4.16
CA GLN A 41 -21.41 -8.47 5.04
C GLN A 41 -20.08 -7.85 4.59
N ARG A 42 -19.66 -6.80 5.28
CA ARG A 42 -18.39 -6.13 5.03
C ARG A 42 -17.30 -6.85 5.80
N ASP A 43 -16.68 -7.85 5.19
CA ASP A 43 -15.38 -8.32 5.66
C ASP A 43 -14.33 -7.27 5.30
N GLU A 44 -14.23 -6.25 6.16
CA GLU A 44 -13.34 -5.12 5.96
C GLU A 44 -11.88 -5.56 5.80
N ALA A 45 -11.47 -6.62 6.52
CA ALA A 45 -10.10 -7.13 6.48
C ALA A 45 -9.77 -7.75 5.12
N ARG A 46 -10.67 -8.58 4.57
CA ARG A 46 -10.51 -9.14 3.22
C ARG A 46 -10.59 -8.07 2.14
N GLN A 47 -11.47 -7.08 2.28
CA GLN A 47 -11.60 -5.99 1.31
C GLN A 47 -10.33 -5.13 1.27
N ILE A 48 -9.75 -4.82 2.44
CA ILE A 48 -8.49 -4.10 2.56
C ILE A 48 -7.32 -4.93 1.97
N ALA A 49 -7.25 -6.21 2.29
CA ALA A 49 -6.20 -7.10 1.77
C ALA A 49 -6.24 -7.23 0.24
N ALA A 50 -7.43 -7.31 -0.35
CA ALA A 50 -7.60 -7.38 -1.80
C ALA A 50 -7.12 -6.11 -2.54
N VAL A 51 -7.16 -4.95 -1.87
CA VAL A 51 -6.65 -3.67 -2.41
C VAL A 51 -5.12 -3.68 -2.47
N VAL A 52 -4.47 -4.31 -1.49
CA VAL A 52 -3.01 -4.37 -1.36
C VAL A 52 -2.37 -5.32 -2.39
N GLN A 53 -3.07 -6.39 -2.76
CA GLN A 53 -2.56 -7.43 -3.67
C GLN A 53 -2.69 -7.07 -5.17
N ARG A 54 -3.48 -6.06 -5.55
CA ARG A 54 -3.75 -5.72 -6.97
C ARG A 54 -2.86 -4.57 -7.43
N GLY A 55 -1.60 -4.88 -7.76
CA GLY A 55 -0.52 -3.93 -8.06
C GLY A 55 -0.65 -2.99 -9.27
N GLU A 56 -1.74 -2.97 -10.04
CA GLU A 56 -1.78 -2.21 -11.32
C GLU A 56 -3.05 -1.40 -11.58
N ARG A 57 -4.07 -1.44 -10.72
CA ARG A 57 -5.24 -0.58 -10.90
C ARG A 57 -5.21 0.55 -9.87
N GLN A 58 -5.61 1.77 -10.27
CA GLN A 58 -5.93 2.88 -9.35
C GLN A 58 -7.12 2.48 -8.45
N HIS A 59 -6.89 1.59 -7.48
CA HIS A 59 -7.90 1.09 -6.57
C HIS A 59 -7.65 1.69 -5.19
N THR A 60 -8.21 2.89 -5.09
CA THR A 60 -8.31 3.74 -3.92
C THR A 60 -9.61 3.42 -3.18
N PHE A 61 -9.56 3.19 -1.86
CA PHE A 61 -10.79 3.13 -1.06
C PHE A 61 -11.09 4.51 -0.45
N ARG A 62 -12.39 4.79 -0.27
CA ARG A 62 -12.88 6.07 0.24
C ARG A 62 -13.35 5.91 1.68
N VAL A 63 -12.87 6.79 2.57
CA VAL A 63 -13.35 6.92 3.94
C VAL A 63 -13.86 8.34 4.13
N GLY A 64 -15.18 8.51 3.99
CA GLY A 64 -15.83 9.82 4.11
C GLY A 64 -15.32 10.82 3.07
N SER A 65 -14.58 11.84 3.52
CA SER A 65 -13.94 12.86 2.68
C SER A 65 -12.49 12.54 2.31
N LEU A 66 -11.95 11.40 2.76
CA LEU A 66 -10.63 10.90 2.37
C LEU A 66 -10.75 9.86 1.25
N LEU A 67 -9.89 9.95 0.25
CA LEU A 67 -9.69 8.96 -0.78
C LEU A 67 -8.23 8.50 -0.72
N PHE A 68 -8.00 7.32 -0.17
CA PHE A 68 -6.67 6.76 0.00
C PHE A 68 -6.10 6.31 -1.35
N ARG A 69 -4.88 6.73 -1.73
CA ARG A 69 -4.29 6.39 -3.03
C ARG A 69 -3.17 5.36 -2.95
N ALA A 70 -2.18 5.61 -2.11
CA ALA A 70 -1.02 4.75 -1.94
C ALA A 70 -0.56 4.77 -0.49
N VAL A 71 -0.12 3.62 0.04
CA VAL A 71 0.39 3.51 1.41
C VAL A 71 1.80 4.08 1.53
N GLY A 72 2.60 3.99 0.47
CA GLY A 72 4.05 4.27 0.51
C GLY A 72 4.86 3.06 0.96
N ARG A 73 6.07 3.31 1.46
CA ARG A 73 6.97 2.29 2.01
C ARG A 73 7.83 2.89 3.11
N LEU A 74 8.39 2.03 3.95
CA LEU A 74 9.31 2.45 4.99
C LEU A 74 10.55 1.56 4.96
N LEU A 75 11.71 2.17 4.81
CA LEU A 75 13.00 1.49 4.80
C LEU A 75 13.52 1.33 6.24
N PRO A 76 14.38 0.33 6.54
CA PRO A 76 14.90 0.12 7.89
C PRO A 76 15.56 1.36 8.50
N GLN A 77 16.29 2.15 7.70
CA GLN A 77 16.96 3.38 8.13
C GLN A 77 15.97 4.50 8.54
N GLN A 78 14.74 4.45 8.03
CA GLN A 78 13.70 5.44 8.28
C GLN A 78 12.86 5.11 9.54
N MET A 79 12.94 3.88 10.05
CA MET A 79 12.07 3.37 11.13
C MET A 79 12.28 4.09 12.48
N SER A 80 13.40 4.78 12.68
CA SER A 80 13.64 5.58 13.89
C SER A 80 12.95 6.95 13.86
N SER A 81 12.77 7.52 12.67
CA SER A 81 12.48 8.94 12.48
C SER A 81 11.11 9.22 11.85
N PHE A 82 10.49 8.22 11.21
CA PHE A 82 9.28 8.38 10.41
C PHE A 82 8.02 7.90 11.13
N HIS A 83 7.89 8.24 12.41
CA HIS A 83 6.71 7.97 13.22
C HIS A 83 6.63 8.89 14.43
N ASN A 84 5.41 9.02 14.95
CA ASN A 84 5.16 9.53 16.28
C ASN A 84 4.29 8.52 17.06
N GLN A 85 3.78 8.93 18.23
CA GLN A 85 2.95 8.05 19.05
C GLN A 85 1.63 7.65 18.36
N MET A 86 1.11 8.49 17.47
CA MET A 86 -0.22 8.37 16.88
C MET A 86 -0.25 7.75 15.48
N ALA A 87 0.82 7.93 14.70
CA ALA A 87 0.89 7.54 13.29
C ALA A 87 2.33 7.23 12.85
N ILE A 88 2.42 6.35 11.86
CA ILE A 88 3.64 6.10 11.07
C ILE A 88 3.54 6.88 9.76
N PHE A 89 4.68 7.31 9.23
CA PHE A 89 4.80 8.18 8.05
C PHE A 89 5.56 7.49 6.91
N PRO A 90 4.93 6.58 6.15
CA PRO A 90 5.62 5.92 5.04
C PRO A 90 5.94 6.89 3.91
N VAL A 91 7.15 6.80 3.36
CA VAL A 91 7.59 7.58 2.21
C VAL A 91 6.84 7.10 0.96
N GLY A 92 6.30 8.05 0.18
CA GLY A 92 5.43 7.76 -0.97
C GLY A 92 3.97 7.52 -0.59
N TYR A 93 3.59 7.76 0.67
CA TYR A 93 2.17 7.82 1.05
C TYR A 93 1.46 8.87 0.22
N HIS A 94 0.23 8.57 -0.22
CA HIS A 94 -0.56 9.45 -1.06
C HIS A 94 -2.05 9.29 -0.76
N ALA A 95 -2.75 10.40 -0.53
CA ALA A 95 -4.20 10.42 -0.33
C ALA A 95 -4.81 11.75 -0.78
N ASN A 96 -6.08 11.73 -1.20
CA ASN A 96 -6.82 12.95 -1.48
C ASN A 96 -7.81 13.23 -0.36
N ARG A 97 -7.76 14.43 0.22
CA ARG A 97 -8.75 14.94 1.16
C ARG A 97 -9.60 16.02 0.50
N PHE A 98 -10.91 15.84 0.53
CA PHE A 98 -11.86 16.88 0.16
C PHE A 98 -12.17 17.75 1.37
N TYR A 99 -11.80 19.02 1.31
CA TYR A 99 -11.98 19.97 2.39
C TYR A 99 -12.36 21.35 1.85
N TRP A 100 -12.64 22.30 2.75
CA TRP A 100 -13.03 23.67 2.39
C TRP A 100 -11.95 24.37 1.58
N SER A 101 -12.36 25.15 0.58
CA SER A 101 -11.44 25.98 -0.20
C SER A 101 -10.93 27.16 0.64
N MET A 102 -9.65 27.49 0.49
CA MET A 102 -9.06 28.71 1.07
C MET A 102 -9.54 29.98 0.36
N ARG A 103 -10.15 29.86 -0.83
CA ARG A 103 -10.57 30.98 -1.69
C ARG A 103 -12.05 31.28 -1.60
N HIS A 104 -12.86 30.25 -1.33
CA HIS A 104 -14.31 30.33 -1.38
C HIS A 104 -14.92 29.75 -0.09
N SER A 105 -15.68 30.55 0.65
CA SER A 105 -16.24 30.18 1.96
C SER A 105 -17.22 28.99 1.92
N ASN A 106 -17.89 28.78 0.79
CA ASN A 106 -18.93 27.75 0.60
C ASN A 106 -18.56 26.66 -0.42
N ARG A 107 -17.30 26.59 -0.89
CA ARG A 107 -16.84 25.53 -1.81
C ARG A 107 -15.84 24.61 -1.13
N ARG A 108 -15.79 23.38 -1.64
CA ARG A 108 -14.78 22.39 -1.27
C ARG A 108 -13.89 22.11 -2.46
N CYS A 109 -12.60 21.93 -2.21
CA CYS A 109 -11.62 21.56 -3.20
C CYS A 109 -10.86 20.30 -2.77
N LYS A 110 -9.99 19.81 -3.66
CA LYS A 110 -9.22 18.58 -3.46
C LYS A 110 -7.83 18.95 -2.95
N TYR A 111 -7.49 18.45 -1.77
CA TYR A 111 -6.15 18.51 -1.20
C TYR A 111 -5.47 17.17 -1.41
N VAL A 112 -4.36 17.15 -2.12
CA VAL A 112 -3.58 15.96 -2.39
C VAL A 112 -2.44 15.90 -1.39
N CYS A 113 -2.55 15.01 -0.42
CA CYS A 113 -1.61 14.81 0.67
C CYS A 113 -0.55 13.77 0.25
N SER A 114 0.73 14.12 0.38
CA SER A 114 1.84 13.20 0.16
C SER A 114 2.90 13.31 1.26
N ILE A 115 3.61 12.20 1.49
CA ILE A 115 4.74 12.13 2.43
C ILE A 115 5.98 11.77 1.63
N GLU A 116 7.00 12.60 1.73
CA GLU A 116 8.30 12.43 1.08
C GLU A 116 9.41 12.42 2.14
N GLU A 117 10.63 12.17 1.70
CA GLU A 117 11.82 12.24 2.55
C GLU A 117 12.68 13.43 2.11
N GLU A 118 13.11 14.23 3.08
CA GLU A 118 14.06 15.31 2.91
C GLU A 118 15.06 15.24 4.07
N GLU A 119 16.36 15.13 3.75
CA GLU A 119 17.45 15.05 4.74
C GLU A 119 17.25 13.99 5.84
N GLY A 120 16.69 12.82 5.49
CA GLY A 120 16.45 11.73 6.44
C GLY A 120 15.26 11.96 7.39
N ARG A 121 14.40 12.94 7.09
CA ARG A 121 13.18 13.26 7.86
C ARG A 121 11.93 13.24 6.97
N PRO A 122 10.74 12.99 7.54
CA PRO A 122 9.50 13.06 6.79
C PRO A 122 9.18 14.51 6.41
N LEU A 123 8.95 14.74 5.12
CA LEU A 123 8.44 15.99 4.57
C LEU A 123 6.99 15.81 4.17
N PHE A 124 6.11 16.60 4.77
CA PHE A 124 4.68 16.56 4.48
C PHE A 124 4.38 17.58 3.39
N LYS A 125 3.69 17.16 2.33
CA LYS A 125 3.26 18.03 1.24
C LYS A 125 1.75 17.95 1.05
N VAL A 126 1.12 19.09 0.80
CA VAL A 126 -0.28 19.17 0.40
C VAL A 126 -0.39 20.02 -0.86
N LYS A 127 -0.79 19.38 -1.95
CA LYS A 127 -1.09 20.05 -3.22
C LYS A 127 -2.59 20.38 -3.29
N VAL A 128 -2.90 21.67 -3.34
CA VAL A 128 -4.26 22.21 -3.44
C VAL A 128 -4.66 22.22 -4.90
N VAL A 129 -5.68 21.44 -5.25
CA VAL A 129 -6.20 21.32 -6.62
C VAL A 129 -7.64 21.85 -6.64
N GLU A 130 -7.82 22.99 -7.27
CA GLU A 130 -9.11 23.68 -7.41
C GLU A 130 -9.35 24.08 -8.87
N LYS A 131 -10.55 23.78 -9.39
CA LYS A 131 -10.88 24.04 -10.80
C LYS A 131 -10.85 25.55 -11.08
N GLY A 132 -10.05 25.97 -12.06
CA GLY A 132 -9.92 27.37 -12.47
C GLY A 132 -8.85 28.17 -11.73
N HIS A 133 -8.05 27.51 -10.88
CA HIS A 133 -6.89 28.12 -10.23
C HIS A 133 -5.64 27.27 -10.46
N GLU A 134 -4.48 27.90 -10.39
CA GLU A 134 -3.21 27.17 -10.38
C GLU A 134 -3.06 26.32 -9.12
N ASP A 135 -2.43 25.18 -9.29
CA ASP A 135 -2.18 24.25 -8.19
C ASP A 135 -1.13 24.85 -7.23
N VAL A 136 -1.47 24.94 -5.95
CA VAL A 136 -0.56 25.42 -4.91
C VAL A 136 0.00 24.24 -4.13
N VAL A 137 1.31 24.19 -3.92
CA VAL A 137 1.95 23.15 -3.10
C VAL A 137 2.41 23.76 -1.79
N LEU A 138 1.91 23.22 -0.68
CA LEU A 138 2.30 23.60 0.68
C LEU A 138 3.15 22.49 1.28
N THR A 139 4.19 22.86 2.02
CA THR A 139 5.11 21.91 2.65
C THR A 139 5.30 22.23 4.13
N GLY A 140 5.77 21.25 4.89
CA GLY A 140 5.98 21.40 6.33
C GLY A 140 6.57 20.15 6.98
N ALA A 141 7.24 20.37 8.12
CA ALA A 141 7.94 19.31 8.86
C ALA A 141 7.01 18.39 9.67
N THR A 142 5.75 18.79 9.88
CA THR A 142 4.75 17.98 10.57
C THR A 142 3.42 18.01 9.82
N PRO A 143 2.54 17.00 9.96
CA PRO A 143 1.22 17.00 9.34
C PRO A 143 0.42 18.26 9.71
N LYS A 144 0.54 18.69 10.98
CA LYS A 144 -0.15 19.87 11.50
C LYS A 144 0.39 21.16 10.88
N ALA A 145 1.70 21.32 10.76
CA ALA A 145 2.31 22.52 10.19
C ALA A 145 1.85 22.80 8.74
N VAL A 146 1.61 21.77 7.94
CA VAL A 146 1.08 21.94 6.57
C VAL A 146 -0.39 22.32 6.59
N TRP A 147 -1.19 21.66 7.45
CA TRP A 147 -2.62 21.93 7.52
C TRP A 147 -2.95 23.26 8.19
N ASP A 148 -2.12 23.77 9.09
CA ASP A 148 -2.33 25.08 9.71
C ASP A 148 -2.30 26.20 8.66
N GLN A 149 -1.41 26.10 7.66
CA GLN A 149 -1.38 27.01 6.50
C GLN A 149 -2.68 27.01 5.67
N ILE A 150 -3.49 25.95 5.78
CA ILE A 150 -4.80 25.82 5.11
C ILE A 150 -5.93 26.24 6.04
N LEU A 151 -5.89 25.79 7.29
CA LEU A 151 -6.93 26.00 8.28
C LEU A 151 -7.02 27.47 8.73
N GLU A 152 -5.90 28.17 8.82
CA GLU A 152 -5.87 29.59 9.19
C GLU A 152 -6.63 30.47 8.17
N PRO A 153 -6.32 30.45 6.86
CA PRO A 153 -7.10 31.18 5.85
C PRO A 153 -8.57 30.78 5.82
N VAL A 154 -8.88 29.48 5.95
CA VAL A 154 -10.27 28.99 5.95
C VAL A 154 -11.04 29.50 7.16
N ALA A 155 -10.43 29.54 8.34
CA ALA A 155 -11.05 30.04 9.56
C ALA A 155 -11.28 31.56 9.49
N GLN A 156 -10.32 32.32 8.98
CA GLN A 156 -10.44 33.77 8.77
C GLN A 156 -11.57 34.09 7.79
N MET A 157 -11.61 33.41 6.64
CA MET A 157 -12.66 33.56 5.61
C MET A 157 -14.06 33.26 6.13
N ARG A 158 -14.20 32.25 7.00
CA ARG A 158 -15.51 31.90 7.59
C ARG A 158 -15.97 32.88 8.65
N SER A 159 -15.02 33.41 9.41
CA SER A 159 -15.29 34.44 10.42
C SER A 159 -15.78 35.73 9.76
N SER A 160 -15.19 36.13 8.63
CA SER A 160 -15.64 37.31 7.86
C SER A 160 -16.95 37.09 7.10
N SER A 161 -17.22 35.87 6.61
CA SER A 161 -18.44 35.53 5.87
C SER A 161 -19.65 35.19 6.76
N GLY A 162 -19.53 35.29 8.10
CA GLY A 162 -20.62 34.94 9.03
C GLY A 162 -21.06 33.46 8.96
N THR A 163 -20.23 32.58 8.42
CA THR A 163 -20.51 31.15 8.27
C THR A 163 -20.07 30.37 9.53
N LEU A 164 -20.52 29.13 9.67
CA LEU A 164 -20.23 28.24 10.81
C LEU A 164 -18.74 28.28 11.21
N LYS A 165 -18.48 28.68 12.46
CA LYS A 165 -17.13 28.80 13.03
C LYS A 165 -16.42 27.46 12.98
N LEU A 166 -15.22 27.45 12.41
CA LEU A 166 -14.32 26.31 12.45
C LEU A 166 -13.47 26.42 13.72
N PHE A 167 -13.19 25.28 14.37
CA PHE A 167 -12.29 25.23 15.52
C PHE A 167 -11.05 24.39 15.17
N PRO A 168 -10.03 24.97 14.51
CA PRO A 168 -8.81 24.27 14.09
C PRO A 168 -8.07 23.56 15.22
N VAL A 169 -8.19 24.05 16.46
CA VAL A 169 -7.50 23.50 17.65
C VAL A 169 -7.82 22.02 17.90
N TYR A 170 -9.02 21.56 17.53
CA TYR A 170 -9.43 20.16 17.72
C TYR A 170 -9.07 19.25 16.54
N LEU A 171 -8.56 19.81 15.44
CA LEU A 171 -8.19 19.04 14.25
C LEU A 171 -6.72 18.62 14.33
N LYS A 172 -6.48 17.31 14.43
CA LYS A 172 -5.13 16.75 14.38
C LYS A 172 -4.67 16.65 12.93
N GLY A 173 -3.41 17.01 12.68
CA GLY A 173 -2.84 16.98 11.33
C GLY A 173 -2.84 15.56 10.74
N GLU A 174 -2.57 14.55 11.56
CA GLU A 174 -2.57 13.14 11.18
C GLU A 174 -3.96 12.67 10.70
N ASP A 175 -5.04 13.16 11.32
CA ASP A 175 -6.42 12.86 10.92
C ASP A 175 -6.77 13.48 9.56
N LEU A 176 -6.27 14.70 9.32
CA LEU A 176 -6.44 15.39 8.05
C LEU A 176 -5.62 14.72 6.93
N PHE A 177 -4.42 14.25 7.22
CA PHE A 177 -3.69 13.37 6.29
C PHE A 177 -4.38 12.00 6.12
N GLY A 178 -5.20 11.59 7.09
CA GLY A 178 -5.95 10.32 7.04
C GLY A 178 -5.18 9.12 7.57
N LEU A 179 -4.04 9.34 8.21
CA LEU A 179 -3.14 8.28 8.71
C LEU A 179 -3.75 7.51 9.89
N THR A 180 -4.62 8.16 10.65
CA THR A 180 -5.30 7.62 11.83
C THR A 180 -6.62 6.92 11.51
N SER A 181 -7.05 6.95 10.25
CA SER A 181 -8.25 6.25 9.80
C SER A 181 -8.07 4.75 10.00
N SER A 182 -9.02 4.08 10.66
CA SER A 182 -8.96 2.64 10.96
C SER A 182 -8.47 1.79 9.78
N ALA A 183 -9.02 1.99 8.59
CA ALA A 183 -8.63 1.25 7.40
C ALA A 183 -7.19 1.57 6.94
N VAL A 184 -6.76 2.83 7.01
CA VAL A 184 -5.39 3.24 6.63
C VAL A 184 -4.39 2.74 7.67
N THR A 185 -4.70 2.86 8.96
CA THR A 185 -3.87 2.40 10.07
C THR A 185 -3.65 0.88 9.99
N ARG A 186 -4.69 0.07 9.73
CA ARG A 186 -4.55 -1.39 9.53
C ARG A 186 -3.58 -1.73 8.38
N ILE A 187 -3.61 -0.93 7.31
CA ILE A 187 -2.71 -1.12 6.16
C ILE A 187 -1.27 -0.76 6.55
N ILE A 188 -1.08 0.39 7.19
CA ILE A 188 0.24 0.88 7.60
C ILE A 188 0.87 -0.05 8.65
N GLU A 189 0.11 -0.51 9.64
CA GLU A 189 0.58 -1.46 10.67
C GLU A 189 0.90 -2.85 10.10
N SER A 190 0.40 -3.16 8.91
CA SER A 190 0.74 -4.40 8.21
C SER A 190 1.99 -4.27 7.33
N LEU A 191 2.60 -3.09 7.22
CA LEU A 191 3.82 -2.89 6.43
C LEU A 191 5.01 -3.68 7.04
N PRO A 192 5.95 -4.14 6.21
CA PRO A 192 7.12 -4.87 6.72
C PRO A 192 8.02 -3.95 7.54
N GLY A 193 8.41 -4.41 8.74
CA GLY A 193 9.42 -3.77 9.58
C GLY A 193 8.90 -2.68 10.53
N VAL A 194 7.62 -2.31 10.45
CA VAL A 194 7.04 -1.26 11.30
C VAL A 194 7.04 -1.58 12.79
N GLU A 195 7.24 -2.85 13.18
CA GLU A 195 7.46 -3.23 14.59
C GLU A 195 8.70 -2.57 15.20
N THR A 196 9.64 -2.10 14.38
CA THR A 196 10.83 -1.35 14.85
C THR A 196 10.54 0.12 15.16
N CYS A 197 9.33 0.60 14.89
CA CYS A 197 8.89 1.95 15.24
C CYS A 197 8.56 2.05 16.74
N GLU A 198 9.58 2.14 17.61
CA GLU A 198 9.45 2.01 19.07
C GLU A 198 8.46 2.98 19.74
N ARG A 199 8.40 4.22 19.25
CA ARG A 199 7.50 5.27 19.77
C ARG A 199 6.04 5.10 19.34
N TYR A 200 5.75 4.27 18.34
CA TYR A 200 4.41 4.13 17.78
C TYR A 200 3.57 3.16 18.60
N THR A 201 2.32 3.53 18.90
CA THR A 201 1.38 2.67 19.62
C THR A 201 0.48 1.92 18.65
N PHE A 202 0.69 0.62 18.50
CA PHE A 202 -0.12 -0.25 17.64
C PHE A 202 -1.56 -0.37 18.16
N ARG A 203 -2.53 -0.30 17.23
CA ARG A 203 -3.96 -0.44 17.53
C ARG A 203 -4.54 -1.77 17.05
N TYR A 204 -4.13 -2.23 15.87
CA TYR A 204 -4.67 -3.43 15.24
C TYR A 204 -3.61 -4.52 15.06
N GLY A 205 -2.34 -4.14 14.94
CA GLY A 205 -1.22 -5.05 14.65
C GLY A 205 -1.21 -5.52 13.19
N ARG A 206 -0.38 -6.52 12.90
CA ARG A 206 -0.27 -7.10 11.55
C ARG A 206 -1.53 -7.88 11.18
N ASN A 207 -2.10 -7.59 10.01
CA ASN A 207 -3.20 -8.38 9.46
C ASN A 207 -2.65 -9.60 8.70
N PRO A 208 -2.95 -10.84 9.11
CA PRO A 208 -2.44 -12.05 8.46
C PRO A 208 -2.92 -12.23 7.01
N LEU A 209 -3.99 -11.54 6.61
CA LEU A 209 -4.50 -11.57 5.24
C LEU A 209 -3.73 -10.66 4.28
N MET A 210 -2.90 -9.74 4.81
CA MET A 210 -2.12 -8.80 4.00
C MET A 210 -0.75 -9.39 3.65
N GLU A 211 -0.70 -10.21 2.60
CA GLU A 211 0.55 -10.64 1.97
C GLU A 211 0.98 -9.55 0.95
N TRP A 212 2.01 -8.78 1.31
CA TRP A 212 2.54 -7.72 0.44
C TRP A 212 3.34 -8.31 -0.72
N PRO A 213 3.28 -7.71 -1.93
CA PRO A 213 4.20 -8.07 -2.99
C PRO A 213 5.64 -7.87 -2.50
N LEU A 214 6.53 -8.76 -2.95
CA LEU A 214 7.94 -8.76 -2.54
C LEU A 214 8.54 -7.37 -2.77
N ALA A 215 9.31 -6.89 -1.78
CA ALA A 215 9.98 -5.60 -1.87
C ALA A 215 10.84 -5.57 -3.14
N PHE A 216 10.65 -4.53 -3.95
CA PHE A 216 11.46 -4.28 -5.14
C PHE A 216 12.93 -4.16 -4.70
N ASN A 217 13.78 -5.07 -5.16
CA ASN A 217 15.22 -4.98 -4.89
C ASN A 217 15.86 -3.98 -5.86
N PRO A 218 16.27 -2.77 -5.42
CA PRO A 218 16.85 -1.77 -6.30
C PRO A 218 18.16 -2.25 -6.93
N SER A 219 18.86 -3.17 -6.27
CA SER A 219 20.13 -3.75 -6.72
C SER A 219 19.96 -4.87 -7.74
N GLY A 220 18.73 -5.37 -7.96
CA GLY A 220 18.43 -6.51 -8.85
C GLY A 220 19.08 -7.84 -8.43
N SER A 221 19.82 -7.87 -7.32
CA SER A 221 20.57 -9.03 -6.84
C SER A 221 19.63 -10.05 -6.16
N ALA A 222 19.97 -11.34 -6.16
CA ALA A 222 19.29 -12.27 -5.27
C ALA A 222 19.68 -11.96 -3.82
N ARG A 223 18.79 -11.34 -3.04
CA ARG A 223 19.06 -10.97 -1.64
C ARG A 223 18.80 -12.20 -0.77
N SER A 224 19.85 -12.75 -0.17
CA SER A 224 19.75 -13.81 0.84
C SER A 224 19.40 -13.19 2.20
N GLU A 225 18.18 -12.67 2.34
CA GLU A 225 17.69 -12.27 3.66
C GLU A 225 17.37 -13.53 4.48
N PRO A 226 17.77 -13.59 5.77
CA PRO A 226 17.32 -14.64 6.65
C PRO A 226 15.79 -14.59 6.70
N LYS A 227 15.15 -15.71 6.39
CA LYS A 227 13.70 -15.84 6.49
C LYS A 227 13.31 -15.50 7.94
N ALA A 228 12.69 -14.34 8.16
CA ALA A 228 12.04 -14.05 9.44
C ALA A 228 11.09 -15.21 9.71
N CYS A 229 11.23 -15.84 10.88
CA CYS A 229 10.41 -16.98 11.27
C CYS A 229 8.96 -16.52 11.44
N GLN A 230 8.22 -16.46 10.35
CA GLN A 230 6.78 -16.47 10.39
C GLN A 230 6.41 -17.88 10.83
N SER A 231 6.01 -18.03 12.08
CA SER A 231 5.33 -19.21 12.61
C SER A 231 3.96 -19.33 11.94
N VAL A 232 3.93 -19.55 10.63
CA VAL A 232 2.75 -20.06 9.93
C VAL A 232 2.71 -21.57 10.18
N ALA A 233 2.10 -21.92 11.31
CA ALA A 233 1.47 -23.23 11.47
C ALA A 233 0.33 -23.28 10.44
N GLY A 234 0.63 -23.77 9.23
CA GLY A 234 -0.31 -23.81 8.12
C GLY A 234 0.15 -24.84 7.11
N ALA A 235 -0.57 -25.95 7.08
CA ALA A 235 -0.33 -27.13 6.28
C ALA A 235 -0.08 -26.84 4.80
N HIS A 236 1.02 -27.40 4.28
CA HIS A 236 1.29 -27.89 2.92
C HIS A 236 2.80 -27.86 2.65
N GLN A 237 3.58 -28.58 3.46
CA GLN A 237 4.96 -28.95 3.10
C GLN A 237 4.90 -30.27 2.34
N GLY A 238 5.09 -30.21 1.03
CA GLY A 238 5.14 -31.38 0.17
C GLY A 238 6.21 -32.39 0.61
N ARG A 239 5.78 -33.67 0.66
CA ARG A 239 6.45 -35.01 0.60
C ARG A 239 7.95 -35.23 0.84
N HIS A 240 8.83 -34.24 0.87
CA HIS A 240 10.28 -34.44 0.93
C HIS A 240 10.96 -33.51 1.94
N SER A 241 11.90 -34.06 2.71
CA SER A 241 12.71 -33.30 3.67
C SER A 241 13.58 -32.25 2.97
N LYS A 242 13.95 -31.18 3.68
CA LYS A 242 14.85 -30.13 3.17
C LYS A 242 16.14 -30.71 2.57
N SER A 243 16.69 -31.75 3.19
CA SER A 243 17.89 -32.45 2.72
C SER A 243 17.66 -33.19 1.39
N ALA A 244 16.46 -33.75 1.17
CA ALA A 244 16.10 -34.37 -0.09
C ALA A 244 15.92 -33.32 -1.20
N GLN A 245 15.28 -32.18 -0.89
CA GLN A 245 15.16 -31.05 -1.81
C GLN A 245 16.53 -30.49 -2.22
N TYR A 246 17.46 -30.35 -1.27
CA TYR A 246 18.82 -29.87 -1.53
C TYR A 246 19.60 -30.85 -2.44
N ARG A 247 19.53 -32.16 -2.17
CA ARG A 247 20.17 -33.17 -3.03
C ARG A 247 19.63 -33.14 -4.45
N ARG A 248 18.31 -32.99 -4.61
CA ARG A 248 17.67 -32.87 -5.92
C ARG A 248 18.13 -31.62 -6.67
N MET A 249 18.13 -30.46 -6.00
CA MET A 249 18.65 -29.22 -6.57
C MET A 249 20.12 -29.37 -6.99
N LYS A 250 20.96 -29.98 -6.15
CA LYS A 250 22.37 -30.25 -6.48
C LYS A 250 22.56 -31.12 -7.72
N ALA A 251 21.66 -32.07 -7.97
CA ALA A 251 21.70 -32.92 -9.15
C ALA A 251 21.21 -32.22 -10.43
N GLU A 252 20.14 -31.41 -10.30
CA GLU A 252 19.40 -30.88 -11.46
C GLU A 252 19.67 -29.39 -11.76
N TRP A 253 20.42 -28.64 -10.94
CA TRP A 253 20.53 -27.18 -11.12
C TRP A 253 21.09 -26.78 -12.49
N LYS A 254 22.06 -27.54 -13.03
CA LYS A 254 22.67 -27.24 -14.34
C LYS A 254 21.69 -27.31 -15.51
N SER A 255 20.63 -28.13 -15.40
CA SER A 255 19.58 -28.23 -16.41
C SER A 255 18.45 -27.22 -16.19
N ASN A 256 18.33 -26.64 -14.99
CA ASN A 256 17.22 -25.77 -14.59
C ASN A 256 17.47 -24.29 -14.86
N VAL A 257 18.75 -23.90 -14.96
CA VAL A 257 19.15 -22.51 -15.15
C VAL A 257 20.21 -22.39 -16.22
N TYR A 258 20.23 -21.23 -16.90
CA TYR A 258 21.25 -20.88 -17.89
C TYR A 258 21.71 -19.43 -17.70
N LEU A 259 22.91 -19.13 -18.19
CA LEU A 259 23.50 -17.78 -18.12
C LEU A 259 23.32 -17.08 -19.46
N ALA A 260 22.78 -15.85 -19.45
CA ALA A 260 22.64 -15.03 -20.66
C ALA A 260 22.86 -13.55 -20.34
N ARG A 261 22.96 -12.69 -21.36
CA ARG A 261 23.06 -11.24 -21.15
C ARG A 261 21.80 -10.70 -20.50
N SER A 262 21.99 -9.92 -19.43
CA SER A 262 20.90 -9.30 -18.69
C SER A 262 20.62 -7.88 -19.17
N ARG A 263 19.34 -7.49 -19.15
CA ARG A 263 18.89 -6.11 -19.39
C ARG A 263 19.13 -5.19 -18.18
N ILE A 264 19.45 -5.76 -17.02
CA ILE A 264 19.76 -5.00 -15.80
C ILE A 264 21.25 -4.62 -15.82
N GLN A 265 22.14 -5.63 -15.88
CA GLN A 265 23.58 -5.42 -15.93
C GLN A 265 24.30 -6.71 -16.33
N GLY A 266 25.27 -6.63 -17.26
CA GLY A 266 26.19 -7.73 -17.57
C GLY A 266 25.50 -9.05 -17.96
N LEU A 267 25.70 -10.08 -17.14
CA LEU A 267 25.12 -11.42 -17.29
C LEU A 267 24.09 -11.67 -16.18
N GLY A 268 23.01 -12.37 -16.52
CA GLY A 268 21.94 -12.79 -15.61
C GLY A 268 21.70 -14.29 -15.68
N LEU A 269 21.17 -14.84 -14.58
CA LEU A 269 20.76 -16.23 -14.47
C LEU A 269 19.26 -16.35 -14.82
N TYR A 270 18.95 -17.18 -15.80
CA TYR A 270 17.60 -17.38 -16.34
C TYR A 270 17.12 -18.81 -16.12
N ALA A 271 15.81 -18.99 -16.03
CA ALA A 271 15.18 -20.29 -15.88
C ALA A 271 15.04 -20.95 -17.25
N THR A 272 15.46 -22.21 -17.38
CA THR A 272 15.18 -23.00 -18.60
C THR A 272 13.75 -23.55 -18.62
N ARG A 273 13.11 -23.62 -17.45
CA ARG A 273 11.75 -24.12 -17.25
C ARG A 273 11.07 -23.36 -16.13
N ASP A 274 9.75 -23.48 -16.05
CA ASP A 274 8.97 -22.95 -14.93
C ASP A 274 9.42 -23.59 -13.62
N ILE A 275 9.66 -22.76 -12.61
CA ILE A 275 10.08 -23.19 -11.28
C ILE A 275 8.96 -22.92 -10.29
N GLU A 276 8.45 -23.99 -9.68
CA GLU A 276 7.38 -23.92 -8.69
C GLU A 276 7.81 -23.17 -7.41
N LYS A 277 6.84 -22.52 -6.75
CA LYS A 277 7.04 -21.88 -5.44
C LYS A 277 7.61 -22.90 -4.47
N CYS A 278 8.57 -22.47 -3.63
CA CYS A 278 9.23 -23.33 -2.66
C CYS A 278 10.16 -24.43 -3.26
N THR A 279 10.66 -24.25 -4.49
CA THR A 279 11.74 -25.07 -5.08
C THR A 279 13.13 -24.44 -4.87
N MET A 280 14.12 -25.23 -4.45
CA MET A 280 15.53 -24.79 -4.38
C MET A 280 16.11 -24.68 -5.80
N VAL A 281 16.73 -23.55 -6.13
CA VAL A 281 17.19 -23.25 -7.50
C VAL A 281 18.69 -23.49 -7.67
N ILE A 282 19.50 -22.82 -6.86
CA ILE A 282 20.96 -22.93 -6.91
C ILE A 282 21.55 -22.66 -5.52
N GLU A 283 22.62 -23.36 -5.18
CA GLU A 283 23.44 -23.03 -4.02
C GLU A 283 24.46 -21.95 -4.38
N TYR A 284 24.56 -20.94 -3.53
CA TYR A 284 25.67 -20.01 -3.59
C TYR A 284 26.93 -20.63 -2.98
N ILE A 285 27.84 -21.08 -3.85
CA ILE A 285 29.12 -21.66 -3.44
C ILE A 285 30.14 -20.54 -3.30
N GLY A 286 30.79 -20.46 -2.14
CA GLY A 286 31.86 -19.51 -1.88
C GLY A 286 32.68 -19.89 -0.66
N THR A 287 33.76 -19.15 -0.40
CA THR A 287 34.54 -19.33 0.82
C THR A 287 33.82 -18.67 1.99
N ILE A 288 33.56 -19.44 3.04
CA ILE A 288 32.99 -18.91 4.29
C ILE A 288 34.08 -18.07 4.97
N ILE A 289 33.82 -16.77 5.12
CA ILE A 289 34.72 -15.82 5.77
C ILE A 289 34.04 -15.15 6.97
N ARG A 290 34.83 -14.80 7.98
CA ARG A 290 34.37 -14.01 9.12
C ARG A 290 34.18 -12.55 8.73
N SER A 291 33.34 -11.84 9.48
CA SER A 291 33.00 -10.43 9.22
C SER A 291 34.22 -9.53 9.17
N GLU A 292 35.21 -9.72 10.05
CA GLU A 292 36.43 -8.91 10.03
C GLU A 292 37.24 -9.09 8.73
N VAL A 293 37.22 -10.30 8.16
CA VAL A 293 37.94 -10.62 6.92
C VAL A 293 37.19 -10.07 5.71
N ALA A 294 35.86 -10.12 5.72
CA ALA A 294 35.01 -9.56 4.67
C ALA A 294 35.24 -8.04 4.52
N ASN A 295 35.19 -7.29 5.62
CA ASN A 295 35.39 -5.83 5.62
C ASN A 295 36.80 -5.45 5.12
N ARG A 296 37.82 -6.24 5.45
CA ARG A 296 39.19 -6.00 4.95
C ARG A 296 39.28 -6.26 3.45
N LYS A 297 38.67 -7.34 2.96
CA LYS A 297 38.64 -7.67 1.53
C LYS A 297 37.88 -6.63 0.71
N GLU A 298 36.76 -6.13 1.22
CA GLU A 298 35.97 -5.08 0.57
C GLU A 298 36.82 -3.82 0.31
N ARG A 299 37.53 -3.32 1.33
CA ARG A 299 38.46 -2.18 1.18
C ARG A 299 39.61 -2.44 0.19
N LEU A 300 40.10 -3.69 0.13
CA LEU A 300 41.13 -4.08 -0.84
C LEU A 300 40.58 -4.08 -2.27
N TYR A 301 39.35 -4.56 -2.48
CA TYR A 301 38.73 -4.56 -3.80
C TYR A 301 38.39 -3.15 -4.28
N GLU A 302 37.89 -2.28 -3.40
CA GLU A 302 37.62 -0.86 -3.72
C GLU A 302 38.90 -0.10 -4.13
N SER A 303 40.01 -0.34 -3.40
CA SER A 303 41.29 0.30 -3.72
C SER A 303 41.89 -0.20 -5.05
N GLN A 304 41.69 -1.48 -5.41
CA GLN A 304 42.15 -2.04 -6.68
C GLN A 304 41.34 -1.54 -7.89
N VAL A 305 40.03 -1.34 -7.74
CA VAL A 305 39.15 -0.83 -8.81
C VAL A 305 39.52 0.61 -9.21
N THR A 306 40.07 1.39 -8.29
CA THR A 306 40.43 2.80 -8.54
C THR A 306 41.74 2.95 -9.35
N LEU A 307 42.57 1.89 -9.45
CA LEU A 307 43.93 1.98 -9.99
C LEU A 307 44.11 1.47 -11.43
N THR A 308 43.06 1.01 -12.11
CA THR A 308 43.15 0.49 -13.50
C THR A 308 42.19 1.21 -14.45
N PRO A 309 42.62 2.30 -15.13
CA PRO A 309 41.84 2.88 -16.22
C PRO A 309 42.00 2.02 -17.47
N GLY A 310 41.02 1.15 -17.77
CA GLY A 310 40.96 0.51 -19.10
C GLY A 310 40.29 -0.86 -19.23
N SER A 311 39.94 -1.59 -18.17
CA SER A 311 39.35 -2.93 -18.30
C SER A 311 37.86 -2.95 -17.96
N HIS A 312 37.01 -2.50 -18.89
CA HIS A 312 35.55 -2.61 -18.80
C HIS A 312 35.02 -4.02 -19.09
N THR A 313 35.62 -5.08 -18.55
CA THR A 313 34.97 -6.40 -18.48
C THR A 313 35.67 -7.28 -17.43
N HIS A 314 35.54 -6.95 -16.15
CA HIS A 314 35.64 -7.97 -15.12
C HIS A 314 34.26 -8.20 -14.52
N THR A 315 33.79 -9.44 -14.69
CA THR A 315 32.56 -9.94 -14.08
C THR A 315 32.63 -9.68 -12.57
N HIS A 316 31.76 -8.81 -12.07
CA HIS A 316 31.58 -8.57 -10.65
C HIS A 316 31.13 -9.87 -9.97
N THR A 317 32.07 -10.70 -9.51
CA THR A 317 31.79 -11.73 -8.52
C THR A 317 31.87 -11.09 -7.15
N HIS A 318 30.82 -10.35 -6.76
CA HIS A 318 30.62 -9.95 -5.37
C HIS A 318 30.58 -11.21 -4.51
N THR A 319 31.64 -11.47 -3.74
CA THR A 319 31.71 -12.56 -2.75
C THR A 319 32.18 -11.99 -1.42
N CYS A 320 31.27 -11.31 -0.73
CA CYS A 320 31.44 -10.95 0.68
C CYS A 320 30.09 -11.12 1.38
N PHE A 321 29.83 -12.27 2.02
CA PHE A 321 28.79 -12.31 3.07
C PHE A 321 29.13 -13.26 4.21
N THR A 322 28.76 -12.78 5.38
CA THR A 322 28.98 -13.32 6.72
C THR A 322 27.91 -14.34 7.09
N HIS A 323 28.34 -15.34 7.85
CA HIS A 323 27.58 -16.43 8.47
C HIS A 323 26.05 -16.30 8.49
N THR A 324 25.36 -17.14 7.72
CA THR A 324 24.05 -17.72 8.07
C THR A 324 23.74 -18.80 7.03
N HIS A 325 23.44 -20.02 7.48
CA HIS A 325 22.99 -21.12 6.63
C HIS A 325 21.73 -20.68 5.86
N THR A 326 21.88 -20.27 4.61
CA THR A 326 20.77 -19.73 3.82
C THR A 326 20.65 -20.55 2.55
N TYR A 327 19.70 -21.49 2.57
CA TYR A 327 19.20 -22.14 1.36
C TYR A 327 18.58 -21.04 0.49
N THR A 328 19.26 -20.67 -0.59
CA THR A 328 18.86 -19.57 -1.46
C THR A 328 17.62 -19.93 -2.27
N TYR A 329 16.52 -19.25 -1.95
CA TYR A 329 15.36 -19.11 -2.83
C TYR A 329 15.63 -17.96 -3.80
N THR A 330 16.10 -18.29 -4.99
CA THR A 330 16.17 -17.33 -6.10
C THR A 330 14.79 -17.28 -6.74
N HIS A 331 14.03 -16.21 -6.51
CA HIS A 331 12.91 -15.88 -7.39
C HIS A 331 13.51 -15.50 -8.74
N LEU A 332 13.43 -16.42 -9.70
CA LEU A 332 13.76 -16.16 -11.08
C LEU A 332 12.80 -15.09 -11.61
N VAL A 333 13.40 -13.99 -12.08
CA VAL A 333 12.69 -12.88 -12.67
C VAL A 333 12.31 -13.27 -14.10
N HIS A 334 11.01 -13.18 -14.38
CA HIS A 334 10.36 -13.25 -15.68
C HIS A 334 10.44 -14.57 -16.47
N THR A 335 9.33 -15.30 -16.45
CA THR A 335 8.84 -16.04 -17.62
C THR A 335 8.27 -15.05 -18.64
N HIS A 336 8.38 -15.42 -19.91
CA HIS A 336 7.96 -14.62 -21.06
C HIS A 336 6.45 -14.52 -21.20
#